data_AF-A0A1D7QX14-F1
#
_entry.id   AF-A0A1D7QX14-F1
#
_cell.length_a   1.000
_cell.length_b   1.000
_cell.length_c   1.000
_cell.angle_alpha   90.00
_cell.angle_beta   90.00
_cell.angle_gamma   90.00
#
_symmetry.space_group_name_H-M   'P 1'
#
loop_
_entity.id
_entity.type
_entity.pdbx_description
1 polymer ?
#
loop_
_entity_poly.entity_id
_entity_poly.type
_entity_poly.pdbx_seq_one_letter_code
_entity_poly.pdbx_strand_id
1 'polypeptide(L)'
;MKKLTLQIKRNNGSEQWVQHYVLPYEEGKTLLWALTTIKDEIDPSLNFTSACRHAICGSCAVKVNGHAFLVCKTKIDDLINTFSSMKLSIEPLGNFEVIRDLVIDWEPKVEKLMHVDPWLKPKSYVTKQDGSVQSKEDANKIAKPTDCILCGSCSSECNQLDVNDGSFPDPFIFNKAYRFLVESRDSDTTERARSIADQDIWKCLHCMECVTKCPKAIPLTDEIAYLRQQSIQEGKKHNQGARHAFAFYNDVRNKGRLNEMLLPIRTDGFVSTVGRKIPFAYRMIAKGKINPFHFPGEVNGIHGVRNLFMQNERTR
;
A
#
# COMPACT_ATOMS: atom_id res chain seq x y z
N MET A 1 41.37 3.43 -1.50
CA MET A 1 40.01 3.23 -2.06
C MET A 1 39.00 3.31 -0.92
N LYS A 2 37.85 3.98 -1.12
CA LYS A 2 36.76 3.99 -0.12
C LYS A 2 36.22 2.56 0.03
N LYS A 3 35.75 2.19 1.23
CA LYS A 3 35.19 0.86 1.53
C LYS A 3 33.69 0.96 1.78
N LEU A 4 32.92 0.10 1.11
CA LEU A 4 31.50 -0.11 1.37
C LEU A 4 31.34 -1.25 2.37
N THR A 5 30.54 -1.06 3.41
CA THR A 5 30.20 -2.12 4.37
C THR A 5 28.74 -2.51 4.21
N LEU A 6 28.47 -3.78 3.95
CA LEU A 6 27.13 -4.36 3.90
C LEU A 6 26.88 -5.22 5.14
N GLN A 7 25.82 -4.91 5.88
CA GLN A 7 25.35 -5.70 7.02
C GLN A 7 24.14 -6.51 6.56
N ILE A 8 24.34 -7.76 6.16
CA ILE A 8 23.29 -8.57 5.57
C ILE A 8 22.67 -9.45 6.65
N LYS A 9 21.34 -9.39 6.80
CA LYS A 9 20.59 -10.32 7.63
C LYS A 9 20.58 -11.69 6.95
N ARG A 10 21.18 -12.68 7.61
CA ARG A 10 21.29 -14.06 7.15
C ARG A 10 20.28 -14.93 7.90
N ASN A 11 19.79 -15.95 7.22
CA ASN A 11 18.85 -16.94 7.78
C ASN A 11 19.04 -18.27 7.05
N ASN A 12 19.27 -19.35 7.79
CA ASN A 12 19.41 -20.71 7.26
C ASN A 12 18.21 -21.63 7.53
N GLY A 13 17.13 -21.09 8.13
CA GLY A 13 15.93 -21.81 8.54
C GLY A 13 15.88 -22.11 10.05
N SER A 14 17.03 -22.24 10.72
CA SER A 14 17.12 -22.50 12.16
C SER A 14 17.60 -21.29 12.97
N GLU A 15 18.51 -20.50 12.40
CA GLU A 15 19.17 -19.39 13.08
C GLU A 15 19.17 -18.13 12.21
N GLN A 16 19.14 -16.97 12.86
CA GLN A 16 19.27 -15.65 12.23
C GLN A 16 20.48 -14.92 12.80
N TRP A 17 21.30 -14.36 11.93
CA TRP A 17 22.45 -13.54 12.31
C TRP A 17 22.67 -12.38 11.33
N VAL A 18 23.52 -11.42 11.70
CA VAL A 18 23.94 -10.34 10.81
C VAL A 18 25.38 -10.59 10.41
N GLN A 19 25.63 -10.70 9.11
CA GLN A 19 26.97 -10.89 8.56
C GLN A 19 27.48 -9.62 7.89
N HIS A 20 28.76 -9.32 8.12
CA HIS A 20 29.42 -8.15 7.61
C HIS A 20 30.27 -8.49 6.38
N TYR A 21 30.05 -7.76 5.29
CA TYR A 21 30.89 -7.84 4.09
C TYR A 21 31.47 -6.46 3.79
N VAL A 22 32.75 -6.42 3.43
CA VAL A 22 33.44 -5.18 3.08
C VAL A 22 33.92 -5.29 1.64
N LEU A 23 33.41 -4.40 0.79
CA LEU A 23 33.75 -4.32 -0.62
C LEU A 23 34.49 -3.01 -0.92
N PRO A 24 35.36 -2.97 -1.95
CA PRO A 24 35.79 -1.69 -2.50
C PRO A 24 34.57 -0.93 -3.02
N TYR A 25 34.46 0.35 -2.68
CA TYR A 25 33.44 1.21 -3.28
C TYR A 25 33.85 1.55 -4.71
N GLU A 26 32.92 1.33 -5.64
CA GLU A 26 33.02 1.67 -7.05
C GLU A 26 31.79 2.49 -7.47
N GLU A 27 32.03 3.65 -8.06
CA GLU A 27 30.98 4.56 -8.52
C GLU A 27 30.15 3.93 -9.65
N GLY A 28 28.84 4.21 -9.66
CA GLY A 28 27.91 3.75 -10.69
C GLY A 28 27.46 2.29 -10.55
N LYS A 29 28.02 1.52 -9.61
CA LYS A 29 27.59 0.14 -9.36
C LYS A 29 26.24 0.08 -8.66
N THR A 30 25.47 -0.96 -8.98
CA THR A 30 24.19 -1.22 -8.34
C THR A 30 24.35 -2.09 -7.11
N LEU A 31 23.34 -2.10 -6.24
CA LEU A 31 23.33 -3.02 -5.09
C LEU A 31 23.33 -4.49 -5.53
N LEU A 32 22.76 -4.82 -6.69
CA LEU A 32 22.85 -6.17 -7.26
C LEU A 32 24.30 -6.57 -7.54
N TRP A 33 25.13 -5.66 -8.08
CA TRP A 33 26.56 -5.94 -8.28
C TRP A 33 27.21 -6.35 -6.96
N ALA A 34 26.96 -5.62 -5.88
CA ALA A 34 27.56 -5.94 -4.58
C ALA A 34 27.08 -7.31 -4.04
N LEU A 35 25.79 -7.63 -4.14
CA LEU A 35 25.27 -8.94 -3.70
C LEU A 35 25.81 -10.10 -4.56
N THR A 36 25.92 -9.90 -5.87
CA THR A 36 26.49 -10.89 -6.78
C THR A 36 27.99 -11.08 -6.52
N THR A 37 28.76 -10.00 -6.36
CA THR A 37 30.19 -10.08 -6.00
C THR A 37 30.40 -10.81 -4.67
N ILE A 38 29.59 -10.54 -3.65
CA ILE A 38 29.65 -11.30 -2.40
C ILE A 38 29.41 -12.78 -2.67
N LYS A 39 28.35 -13.12 -3.41
CA LYS A 39 28.02 -14.53 -3.66
C LYS A 39 29.09 -15.24 -4.48
N ASP A 40 29.59 -14.63 -5.53
CA ASP A 40 30.46 -15.30 -6.49
C ASP A 40 31.92 -15.38 -5.99
N GLU A 41 32.38 -14.39 -5.23
CA GLU A 41 33.81 -14.25 -4.89
C GLU A 41 34.12 -14.41 -3.40
N ILE A 42 33.14 -14.22 -2.50
CA ILE A 42 33.40 -14.14 -1.05
C ILE A 42 32.66 -15.24 -0.26
N ASP A 43 31.35 -15.38 -0.49
CA ASP A 43 30.46 -16.27 0.26
C ASP A 43 29.35 -16.82 -0.64
N PRO A 44 29.60 -17.96 -1.32
CA PRO A 44 28.62 -18.63 -2.16
C PRO A 44 27.33 -19.06 -1.46
N SER A 45 27.33 -19.11 -0.12
CA SER A 45 26.17 -19.50 0.67
C SER A 45 25.10 -18.42 0.75
N LEU A 46 25.38 -17.17 0.35
CA LEU A 46 24.39 -16.08 0.36
C LEU A 46 23.27 -16.32 -0.66
N ASN A 47 22.02 -16.21 -0.21
CA ASN A 47 20.83 -16.40 -1.05
C ASN A 47 20.04 -15.10 -1.20
N PHE A 48 19.70 -14.80 -2.45
CA PHE A 48 18.80 -13.73 -2.85
C PHE A 48 18.24 -14.05 -4.23
N THR A 49 17.10 -13.45 -4.58
CA THR A 49 16.46 -13.63 -5.88
C THR A 49 16.84 -12.50 -6.82
N SER A 50 17.19 -12.84 -8.06
CA SER A 50 17.42 -11.88 -9.14
C SER A 50 17.25 -12.57 -10.49
N ALA A 51 16.72 -11.86 -11.48
CA ALA A 51 16.52 -12.42 -12.82
C ALA A 51 16.83 -11.39 -13.93
N CYS A 52 15.93 -10.44 -14.19
CA CYS A 52 15.99 -9.61 -15.40
C CYS A 52 17.14 -8.60 -15.44
N ARG A 53 17.66 -8.17 -14.29
CA ARG A 53 18.69 -7.11 -14.12
C ARG A 53 18.34 -5.72 -14.68
N HIS A 54 17.11 -5.49 -15.15
CA HIS A 54 16.64 -4.21 -15.72
C HIS A 54 15.31 -3.74 -15.10
N ALA A 55 15.08 -4.09 -13.83
CA ALA A 55 13.99 -3.58 -12.99
C ALA A 55 12.55 -3.83 -13.49
N ILE A 56 12.31 -4.93 -14.21
CA ILE A 56 10.98 -5.26 -14.75
C ILE A 56 10.36 -6.57 -14.20
N CYS A 57 11.16 -7.53 -13.74
CA CYS A 57 10.63 -8.82 -13.25
C CYS A 57 10.18 -8.82 -11.78
N GLY A 58 10.50 -7.78 -11.01
CA GLY A 58 10.12 -7.66 -9.59
C GLY A 58 10.88 -8.55 -8.60
N SER A 59 11.61 -9.57 -9.04
CA SER A 59 12.22 -10.59 -8.17
C SER A 59 13.28 -10.11 -7.16
N CYS A 60 13.94 -8.98 -7.40
CA CYS A 60 15.14 -8.59 -6.66
C CYS A 60 14.91 -7.49 -5.60
N ALA A 61 13.71 -7.47 -5.04
CA ALA A 61 13.34 -6.51 -4.01
C ALA A 61 13.87 -6.93 -2.63
N VAL A 62 14.51 -6.01 -1.92
CA VAL A 62 15.02 -6.20 -0.55
C VAL A 62 14.81 -4.91 0.25
N LYS A 63 14.98 -4.95 1.57
CA LYS A 63 15.09 -3.74 2.39
C LYS A 63 16.55 -3.30 2.52
N VAL A 64 16.79 -2.01 2.39
CA VAL A 64 18.06 -1.34 2.64
C VAL A 64 17.85 -0.25 3.69
N ASN A 65 18.56 -0.30 4.81
CA ASN A 65 18.39 0.64 5.93
C ASN A 65 16.91 0.83 6.31
N GLY A 66 16.15 -0.26 6.35
CA GLY A 66 14.74 -0.24 6.73
C GLY A 66 13.73 0.06 5.63
N HIS A 67 14.15 0.30 4.38
CA HIS A 67 13.25 0.63 3.26
C HIS A 67 13.41 -0.28 2.05
N ALA A 68 12.30 -0.61 1.37
CA ALA A 68 12.32 -1.46 0.18
C ALA A 68 12.96 -0.79 -1.06
N PHE A 69 13.83 -1.53 -1.75
CA PHE A 69 14.47 -1.17 -3.01
C PHE A 69 14.58 -2.38 -3.95
N LEU A 70 14.63 -2.12 -5.26
CA LEU A 70 15.05 -3.13 -6.25
C LEU A 70 16.57 -3.08 -6.39
N VAL A 71 17.27 -4.17 -6.05
CA VAL A 71 18.74 -4.15 -6.02
C VAL A 71 19.36 -3.93 -7.40
N CYS A 72 18.71 -4.39 -8.48
CA CYS A 72 19.22 -4.21 -9.85
C CYS A 72 19.05 -2.80 -10.40
N LYS A 73 18.10 -2.03 -9.86
CA LYS A 73 17.82 -0.64 -10.27
C LYS A 73 18.67 0.36 -9.47
N THR A 74 18.89 0.04 -8.21
CA THR A 74 19.35 1.02 -7.21
C THR A 74 20.86 1.11 -7.22
N LYS A 75 21.38 2.31 -7.51
CA LYS A 75 22.82 2.59 -7.43
C LYS A 75 23.25 2.68 -5.97
N ILE A 76 24.45 2.19 -5.69
CA ILE A 76 25.05 2.31 -4.36
C ILE A 76 25.28 3.79 -4.02
N ASP A 77 25.66 4.61 -5.02
CA ASP A 77 25.83 6.06 -4.87
C ASP A 77 24.56 6.73 -4.33
N ASP A 78 23.39 6.39 -4.89
CA ASP A 78 22.10 6.94 -4.48
C ASP A 78 21.78 6.57 -3.03
N LEU A 79 22.09 5.33 -2.62
CA LEU A 79 21.90 4.85 -1.25
C LEU A 79 22.83 5.56 -0.27
N ILE A 80 24.11 5.70 -0.61
CA ILE A 80 25.09 6.41 0.23
C ILE A 80 24.67 7.88 0.40
N ASN A 81 24.24 8.54 -0.67
CA ASN A 81 23.77 9.92 -0.60
C ASN A 81 22.49 10.05 0.24
N THR A 82 21.52 9.15 0.02
CA THR A 82 20.24 9.14 0.75
C THR A 82 20.44 8.93 2.26
N PHE A 83 21.31 7.98 2.64
CA PHE A 83 21.53 7.60 4.04
C PHE A 83 22.74 8.28 4.67
N SER A 84 23.49 9.09 3.92
CA SER A 84 24.74 9.71 4.34
C SER A 84 25.73 8.73 4.99
N SER A 85 25.80 7.50 4.46
CA SER A 85 26.53 6.39 5.10
C SER A 85 27.12 5.41 4.08
N MET A 86 28.39 5.02 4.30
CA MET A 86 29.06 3.90 3.61
C MET A 86 28.71 2.53 4.20
N LYS A 87 27.85 2.50 5.21
CA LYS A 87 27.35 1.28 5.87
C LYS A 87 25.88 1.14 5.53
N LEU A 88 25.51 0.03 4.89
CA LEU A 88 24.14 -0.28 4.50
C LEU A 88 23.72 -1.60 5.13
N SER A 89 22.59 -1.63 5.84
CA SER A 89 21.95 -2.86 6.28
C SER A 89 21.04 -3.39 5.18
N ILE A 90 21.09 -4.70 4.93
CA ILE A 90 20.31 -5.39 3.90
C ILE A 90 19.48 -6.48 4.59
N GLU A 91 18.17 -6.43 4.38
CA GLU A 91 17.19 -7.32 4.99
C GLU A 91 16.21 -7.84 3.93
N PRO A 92 15.57 -9.01 4.14
CA PRO A 92 14.44 -9.41 3.31
C PRO A 92 13.30 -8.38 3.39
N LEU A 93 12.38 -8.43 2.43
CA LEU A 93 11.17 -7.60 2.50
C LEU A 93 10.38 -7.85 3.79
N GLY A 94 9.80 -6.79 4.35
CA GLY A 94 8.91 -6.87 5.51
C GLY A 94 7.56 -7.49 5.15
N ASN A 95 6.80 -7.97 6.13
CA ASN A 95 5.47 -8.57 5.91
C ASN A 95 5.47 -9.79 4.97
N PHE A 96 6.59 -10.47 4.83
CA PHE A 96 6.71 -11.76 4.16
C PHE A 96 7.40 -12.76 5.09
N GLU A 97 7.06 -14.04 4.93
CA GLU A 97 7.85 -15.11 5.53
C GLU A 97 9.19 -15.24 4.80
N VAL A 98 10.26 -15.49 5.55
CA VAL A 98 11.62 -15.59 5.02
C VAL A 98 11.97 -17.06 4.86
N ILE A 99 12.18 -17.51 3.63
CA ILE A 99 12.61 -18.87 3.33
C ILE A 99 14.09 -19.03 3.72
N ARG A 100 14.95 -18.15 3.22
CA ARG A 100 16.40 -18.19 3.46
C ARG A 100 17.05 -16.86 3.11
N ASP A 101 17.91 -16.34 3.97
CA ASP A 101 18.60 -15.05 3.80
C ASP A 101 17.64 -13.92 3.34
N LEU A 102 17.77 -13.47 2.09
CA LEU A 102 16.96 -12.40 1.50
C LEU A 102 15.79 -12.92 0.64
N VAL A 103 15.59 -14.24 0.59
CA VAL A 103 14.52 -14.90 -0.17
C VAL A 103 13.26 -15.00 0.68
N ILE A 104 12.15 -14.51 0.13
CA ILE A 104 10.83 -14.48 0.75
C ILE A 104 9.87 -15.47 0.12
N ASP A 105 8.89 -15.93 0.90
CA ASP A 105 7.79 -16.75 0.40
C ASP A 105 6.66 -15.89 -0.19
N TRP A 106 6.30 -16.18 -1.43
CA TRP A 106 5.22 -15.51 -2.15
C TRP A 106 3.91 -16.28 -2.13
N GLU A 107 3.93 -17.58 -1.83
CA GLU A 107 2.76 -18.45 -1.99
C GLU A 107 1.54 -17.94 -1.22
N PRO A 108 1.64 -17.58 0.09
CA PRO A 108 0.48 -17.09 0.84
C PRO A 108 -0.10 -15.79 0.27
N LYS A 109 0.70 -15.01 -0.45
CA LYS A 109 0.30 -13.74 -1.05
C LYS A 109 -0.33 -13.93 -2.43
N VAL A 110 0.15 -14.91 -3.18
CA VAL A 110 -0.45 -15.32 -4.45
C VAL A 110 -1.85 -15.88 -4.20
N GLU A 111 -2.02 -16.73 -3.19
CA GLU A 111 -3.33 -17.25 -2.79
C GLU A 111 -4.32 -16.12 -2.49
N LYS A 112 -3.92 -15.12 -1.69
CA LYS A 112 -4.75 -13.94 -1.41
C LYS A 112 -5.09 -13.13 -2.65
N LEU A 113 -4.14 -13.00 -3.59
CA LEU A 113 -4.36 -12.28 -4.84
C LEU A 113 -5.45 -12.94 -5.69
N MET A 114 -5.60 -14.26 -5.61
CA MET A 114 -6.64 -14.97 -6.37
C MET A 114 -8.06 -14.61 -5.91
N HIS A 115 -8.26 -14.11 -4.69
CA HIS A 115 -9.59 -13.66 -4.22
C HIS A 115 -10.18 -12.46 -4.96
N VAL A 116 -9.34 -11.75 -5.73
CA VAL A 116 -9.81 -10.64 -6.58
C VAL A 116 -9.83 -11.01 -8.04
N ASP A 117 -9.78 -12.30 -8.40
CA ASP A 117 -9.85 -12.82 -9.78
C ASP A 117 -9.03 -12.00 -10.79
N PRO A 118 -7.69 -11.91 -10.67
CA PRO A 118 -6.84 -10.95 -11.39
C PRO A 118 -6.67 -11.22 -12.90
N TRP A 119 -7.75 -11.56 -13.60
CA TRP A 119 -7.87 -11.75 -15.03
C TRP A 119 -9.13 -11.05 -15.56
N LEU A 120 -9.15 -10.87 -16.88
CA LEU A 120 -10.28 -10.27 -17.60
C LEU A 120 -11.44 -11.29 -17.66
N LYS A 121 -12.62 -10.88 -17.20
CA LYS A 121 -13.88 -11.58 -17.44
C LYS A 121 -14.62 -10.88 -18.60
N PRO A 122 -14.42 -11.31 -19.86
CA PRO A 122 -14.82 -10.51 -21.03
C PRO A 122 -16.34 -10.31 -21.12
N LYS A 123 -16.76 -9.10 -21.52
CA LYS A 123 -18.15 -8.82 -21.91
C LYS A 123 -18.58 -9.64 -23.13
N SER A 124 -19.88 -9.86 -23.27
CA SER A 124 -20.49 -10.70 -24.31
C SER A 124 -20.13 -10.33 -25.75
N TYR A 125 -19.80 -9.07 -26.03
CA TYR A 125 -19.39 -8.61 -27.37
C TYR A 125 -17.92 -8.92 -27.71
N VAL A 126 -17.10 -9.34 -26.75
CA VAL A 126 -15.67 -9.62 -26.98
C VAL A 126 -15.54 -11.04 -27.55
N THR A 127 -15.06 -11.16 -28.79
CA THR A 127 -14.84 -12.45 -29.46
C THR A 127 -13.35 -12.74 -29.62
N LYS A 128 -12.97 -14.01 -29.80
CA LYS A 128 -11.57 -14.39 -30.05
C LYS A 128 -11.08 -13.91 -31.43
N GLN A 129 -12.00 -13.82 -32.40
CA GLN A 129 -11.73 -13.48 -33.79
C GLN A 129 -11.54 -11.97 -33.98
N ASP A 130 -12.44 -11.17 -33.41
CA ASP A 130 -12.47 -9.72 -33.63
C ASP A 130 -11.78 -8.95 -32.48
N GLY A 131 -11.51 -9.64 -31.37
CA GLY A 131 -10.91 -9.05 -30.18
C GLY A 131 -11.86 -8.13 -29.43
N SER A 132 -11.32 -7.04 -28.90
CA SER A 132 -12.08 -6.06 -28.10
C SER A 132 -11.74 -4.65 -28.55
N VAL A 133 -12.75 -3.81 -28.75
CA VAL A 133 -12.56 -2.37 -28.92
C VAL A 133 -12.43 -1.70 -27.56
N GLN A 134 -11.45 -0.80 -27.41
CA GLN A 134 -11.25 0.01 -26.22
C GLN A 134 -10.85 1.43 -26.64
N SER A 135 -11.49 2.43 -26.04
CA SER A 135 -11.15 3.84 -26.25
C SER A 135 -9.78 4.17 -25.66
N LYS A 136 -9.13 5.24 -26.14
CA LYS A 136 -7.86 5.69 -25.57
C LYS A 136 -8.04 6.12 -24.11
N GLU A 137 -9.16 6.75 -23.80
CA GLU A 137 -9.53 7.21 -22.48
C GLU A 137 -9.65 6.04 -21.50
N ASP A 138 -10.28 4.94 -21.90
CA ASP A 138 -10.40 3.74 -21.05
C ASP A 138 -9.07 3.00 -20.91
N ALA A 139 -8.28 2.88 -21.99
CA ALA A 139 -6.96 2.29 -21.94
C ALA A 139 -6.03 3.06 -20.97
N ASN A 140 -6.13 4.40 -20.95
CA ASN A 140 -5.36 5.24 -20.04
C ASN A 140 -5.69 4.99 -18.56
N LYS A 141 -6.95 4.65 -18.21
CA LYS A 141 -7.36 4.35 -16.82
C LYS A 141 -6.62 3.12 -16.25
N ILE A 142 -6.32 2.14 -17.10
CA ILE A 142 -5.68 0.88 -16.70
C ILE A 142 -4.17 0.83 -16.98
N ALA A 143 -3.63 1.79 -17.74
CA ALA A 143 -2.23 1.81 -18.15
C ALA A 143 -1.29 1.78 -16.93
N LYS A 144 -1.51 2.68 -15.97
CA LYS A 144 -0.66 2.78 -14.78
C LYS A 144 -0.80 1.60 -13.81
N PRO A 145 -2.01 1.11 -13.49
CA PRO A 145 -2.15 -0.11 -12.71
C PRO A 145 -1.47 -1.34 -13.35
N THR A 146 -1.46 -1.41 -14.69
CA THR A 146 -0.86 -2.52 -15.43
C THR A 146 0.66 -2.57 -15.30
N ASP A 147 1.33 -1.45 -15.01
CA ASP A 147 2.78 -1.38 -14.76
C ASP A 147 3.24 -2.18 -13.51
N CYS A 148 2.31 -2.70 -12.69
CA CYS A 148 2.63 -3.47 -11.50
C CYS A 148 3.37 -4.76 -11.83
N ILE A 149 4.65 -4.82 -11.43
CA ILE A 149 5.56 -5.96 -11.61
C ILE A 149 5.55 -6.95 -10.45
N LEU A 150 4.60 -6.84 -9.51
CA LEU A 150 4.47 -7.72 -8.33
C LEU A 150 5.78 -7.89 -7.53
N CYS A 151 6.54 -6.81 -7.34
CA CYS A 151 7.82 -6.85 -6.60
C CYS A 151 7.68 -6.90 -5.06
N GLY A 152 6.47 -6.68 -4.52
CA GLY A 152 6.22 -6.73 -3.07
C GLY A 152 6.69 -5.53 -2.25
N SER A 153 7.38 -4.55 -2.84
CA SER A 153 7.87 -3.36 -2.10
C SER A 153 6.74 -2.60 -1.40
N CYS A 154 5.56 -2.48 -2.02
CA CYS A 154 4.42 -1.80 -1.40
C CYS A 154 3.89 -2.54 -0.16
N SER A 155 3.92 -3.87 -0.16
CA SER A 155 3.56 -4.69 1.01
C SER A 155 4.61 -4.64 2.11
N SER A 156 5.89 -4.63 1.72
CA SER A 156 7.00 -4.51 2.67
C SER A 156 6.89 -3.27 3.54
N GLU A 157 6.38 -2.18 2.98
CA GLU A 157 6.35 -0.87 3.64
C GLU A 157 4.96 -0.52 4.18
N CYS A 158 3.99 -1.44 4.07
CA CYS A 158 2.65 -1.18 4.56
C CYS A 158 2.55 -1.43 6.06
N ASN A 159 2.59 -0.37 6.86
CA ASN A 159 2.48 -0.45 8.33
C ASN A 159 1.18 -1.12 8.82
N GLN A 160 0.11 -1.13 8.01
CA GLN A 160 -1.12 -1.83 8.39
C GLN A 160 -0.93 -3.35 8.39
N LEU A 161 -0.02 -3.89 7.57
CA LEU A 161 0.26 -5.33 7.53
C LEU A 161 0.99 -5.82 8.79
N ASP A 162 1.78 -4.97 9.43
CA ASP A 162 2.51 -5.30 10.67
C ASP A 162 1.58 -5.67 11.84
N VAL A 163 0.35 -5.13 11.83
CA VAL A 163 -0.68 -5.33 12.87
C VAL A 163 -1.94 -5.99 12.31
N ASN A 164 -1.84 -6.60 11.12
CA ASN A 164 -2.97 -7.18 10.43
C ASN A 164 -3.41 -8.50 11.08
N ASP A 165 -4.70 -8.63 11.33
CA ASP A 165 -5.35 -9.86 11.79
C ASP A 165 -5.66 -10.85 10.64
N GLY A 166 -5.11 -10.59 9.45
CA GLY A 166 -5.30 -11.39 8.23
C GLY A 166 -6.40 -10.86 7.32
N SER A 167 -7.24 -9.94 7.78
CA SER A 167 -8.39 -9.41 7.03
C SER A 167 -8.03 -8.31 6.03
N PHE A 168 -6.91 -7.60 6.24
CA PHE A 168 -6.48 -6.52 5.36
C PHE A 168 -5.64 -7.06 4.19
N PRO A 169 -6.04 -6.81 2.94
CA PRO A 169 -5.27 -7.19 1.75
C PRO A 169 -3.98 -6.39 1.59
N ASP A 170 -2.99 -7.01 0.96
CA ASP A 170 -1.78 -6.33 0.53
C ASP A 170 -2.06 -5.24 -0.52
N PRO A 171 -1.26 -4.14 -0.55
CA PRO A 171 -1.49 -3.04 -1.50
C PRO A 171 -1.53 -3.44 -2.98
N PHE A 172 -0.71 -4.40 -3.41
CA PHE A 172 -0.73 -4.85 -4.81
C PHE A 172 -2.03 -5.61 -5.17
N ILE A 173 -2.76 -6.15 -4.19
CA ILE A 173 -4.05 -6.79 -4.41
C ILE A 173 -5.08 -5.73 -4.76
N PHE A 174 -5.12 -4.61 -4.01
CA PHE A 174 -5.98 -3.47 -4.35
C PHE A 174 -5.68 -2.92 -5.74
N ASN A 175 -4.41 -2.86 -6.14
CA ASN A 175 -4.05 -2.46 -7.51
C ASN A 175 -4.66 -3.36 -8.58
N LYS A 176 -4.53 -4.69 -8.43
CA LYS A 176 -5.13 -5.63 -9.40
C LYS A 176 -6.64 -5.56 -9.39
N ALA A 177 -7.23 -5.42 -8.21
CA ALA A 177 -8.67 -5.28 -8.07
C ALA A 177 -9.19 -3.99 -8.75
N TYR A 178 -8.53 -2.85 -8.53
CA TYR A 178 -8.80 -1.59 -9.23
C TYR A 178 -8.65 -1.73 -10.75
N ARG A 179 -7.53 -2.32 -11.21
CA ARG A 179 -7.20 -2.48 -12.64
C ARG A 179 -8.30 -3.19 -13.42
N PHE A 180 -8.94 -4.21 -12.85
CA PHE A 180 -10.03 -4.92 -13.52
C PHE A 180 -11.39 -4.29 -13.25
N LEU A 181 -11.58 -3.60 -12.13
CA LEU A 181 -12.83 -2.91 -11.83
C LEU A 181 -13.07 -1.70 -12.76
N VAL A 182 -12.02 -0.99 -13.18
CA VAL A 182 -12.11 0.15 -14.13
C VAL A 182 -11.87 -0.25 -15.60
N GLU A 183 -11.73 -1.55 -15.88
CA GLU A 183 -11.50 -2.07 -17.23
C GLU A 183 -12.81 -2.08 -18.03
N SER A 184 -12.87 -1.31 -19.11
CA SER A 184 -14.10 -1.16 -19.90
C SER A 184 -14.58 -2.46 -20.57
N ARG A 185 -13.68 -3.43 -20.74
CA ARG A 185 -13.95 -4.74 -21.35
C ARG A 185 -14.38 -5.81 -20.35
N ASP A 186 -14.22 -5.56 -19.05
CA ASP A 186 -14.54 -6.52 -18.00
C ASP A 186 -16.04 -6.46 -17.67
N SER A 187 -16.66 -7.62 -17.55
CA SER A 187 -18.08 -7.79 -17.25
C SER A 187 -18.36 -7.89 -15.75
N ASP A 188 -17.34 -8.18 -14.95
CA ASP A 188 -17.46 -8.47 -13.53
C ASP A 188 -16.83 -7.37 -12.68
N THR A 189 -17.46 -6.20 -12.77
CA THR A 189 -17.12 -5.05 -11.94
C THR A 189 -17.78 -5.15 -10.56
N THR A 190 -19.01 -5.66 -10.51
CA THR A 190 -19.84 -5.71 -9.29
C THR A 190 -19.41 -6.77 -8.29
N GLU A 191 -19.15 -8.01 -8.70
CA GLU A 191 -18.75 -9.08 -7.76
C GLU A 191 -17.38 -8.77 -7.16
N ARG A 192 -16.45 -8.33 -8.01
CA ARG A 192 -15.12 -7.86 -7.60
C ARG A 192 -15.17 -6.69 -6.64
N ALA A 193 -16.01 -5.69 -6.90
CA ALA A 193 -16.22 -4.57 -5.98
C ALA A 193 -16.71 -5.06 -4.61
N ARG A 194 -17.64 -6.01 -4.59
CA ARG A 194 -18.17 -6.60 -3.34
C ARG A 194 -17.12 -7.41 -2.60
N SER A 195 -16.33 -8.24 -3.29
CA SER A 195 -15.22 -9.00 -2.69
C SER A 195 -14.23 -8.08 -1.95
N ILE A 196 -13.83 -6.97 -2.58
CA ILE A 196 -12.96 -5.97 -1.95
C ILE A 196 -13.67 -5.24 -0.80
N ALA A 197 -14.95 -4.94 -0.97
CA ALA A 197 -15.73 -4.22 0.04
C ALA A 197 -16.01 -5.05 1.29
N ASP A 198 -16.04 -6.38 1.16
CA ASP A 198 -16.13 -7.34 2.26
C ASP A 198 -14.79 -7.54 2.96
N GLN A 199 -13.68 -7.18 2.30
CA GLN A 199 -12.38 -7.07 2.93
C GLN A 199 -12.27 -5.74 3.70
N ASP A 200 -11.37 -5.71 4.68
CA ASP A 200 -11.19 -4.56 5.57
C ASP A 200 -10.42 -3.40 4.91
N ILE A 201 -10.79 -2.98 3.68
CA ILE A 201 -10.19 -1.88 2.92
C ILE A 201 -10.09 -0.56 3.72
N TRP A 202 -10.99 -0.39 4.69
CA TRP A 202 -11.03 0.78 5.57
C TRP A 202 -9.94 0.78 6.65
N LYS A 203 -9.22 -0.33 6.86
CA LYS A 203 -8.05 -0.41 7.75
C LYS A 203 -6.79 0.26 7.15
N CYS A 204 -6.77 0.59 5.86
CA CYS A 204 -5.63 1.34 5.29
C CYS A 204 -5.45 2.69 6.01
N LEU A 205 -4.24 2.91 6.54
CA LEU A 205 -3.85 4.04 7.38
C LEU A 205 -3.51 5.32 6.62
N HIS A 206 -3.47 5.28 5.27
CA HIS A 206 -3.03 6.40 4.43
C HIS A 206 -1.61 6.93 4.73
N CYS A 207 -0.68 6.06 5.13
CA CYS A 207 0.71 6.44 5.38
C CYS A 207 1.54 6.71 4.10
N MET A 208 0.99 6.46 2.91
CA MET A 208 1.60 6.71 1.59
C MET A 208 2.89 5.92 1.27
N GLU A 209 3.43 5.14 2.20
CA GLU A 209 4.66 4.37 1.98
C GLU A 209 4.59 3.42 0.77
N CYS A 210 3.44 2.80 0.55
CA CYS A 210 3.22 1.92 -0.59
C CYS A 210 3.40 2.63 -1.95
N VAL A 211 3.05 3.91 -2.03
CA VAL A 211 3.23 4.76 -3.23
C VAL A 211 4.67 5.25 -3.31
N THR A 212 5.20 5.78 -2.20
CA THR A 212 6.56 6.34 -2.12
C THR A 212 7.63 5.32 -2.51
N LYS A 213 7.46 4.06 -2.12
CA LYS A 213 8.44 2.98 -2.35
C LYS A 213 8.14 2.15 -3.59
N CYS A 214 7.06 2.43 -4.32
CA CYS A 214 6.75 1.72 -5.55
C CYS A 214 7.78 2.06 -6.65
N PRO A 215 8.59 1.10 -7.15
CA PRO A 215 9.60 1.38 -8.17
C PRO A 215 9.01 1.79 -9.53
N LYS A 216 7.70 1.57 -9.70
CA LYS A 216 6.90 1.88 -10.89
C LYS A 216 5.97 3.08 -10.69
N ALA A 217 5.99 3.73 -9.52
CA ALA A 217 5.18 4.91 -9.20
C ALA A 217 3.67 4.70 -9.44
N ILE A 218 3.13 3.58 -8.95
CA ILE A 218 1.70 3.28 -9.03
C ILE A 218 0.95 4.08 -7.96
N PRO A 219 -0.15 4.76 -8.30
CA PRO A 219 -0.92 5.59 -7.36
C PRO A 219 -1.84 4.73 -6.47
N LEU A 220 -1.26 3.80 -5.71
CA LEU A 220 -1.99 2.80 -4.90
C LEU A 220 -3.01 3.42 -3.95
N THR A 221 -2.72 4.57 -3.34
CA THR A 221 -3.66 5.22 -2.42
C THR A 221 -4.89 5.79 -3.12
N ASP A 222 -4.74 6.26 -4.35
CA ASP A 222 -5.86 6.76 -5.16
C ASP A 222 -6.73 5.59 -5.62
N GLU A 223 -6.09 4.47 -6.01
CA GLU A 223 -6.76 3.22 -6.33
C GLU A 223 -7.57 2.70 -5.14
N ILE A 224 -7.00 2.67 -3.94
CA ILE A 224 -7.69 2.29 -2.69
C ILE A 224 -8.84 3.25 -2.39
N ALA A 225 -8.65 4.56 -2.56
CA ALA A 225 -9.71 5.56 -2.36
C ALA A 225 -10.88 5.34 -3.33
N TYR A 226 -10.60 5.05 -4.60
CA TYR A 226 -11.61 4.71 -5.59
C TYR A 226 -12.38 3.45 -5.19
N LEU A 227 -11.69 2.38 -4.77
CA LEU A 227 -12.31 1.14 -4.33
C LEU A 227 -13.23 1.34 -3.11
N ARG A 228 -12.87 2.24 -2.18
CA ARG A 228 -13.76 2.63 -1.07
C ARG A 228 -15.01 3.36 -1.54
N GLN A 229 -14.89 4.22 -2.54
CA GLN A 229 -16.05 4.86 -3.16
C GLN A 229 -16.96 3.84 -3.82
N GLN A 230 -16.40 2.87 -4.54
CA GLN A 230 -17.15 1.78 -5.17
C GLN A 230 -17.86 0.91 -4.12
N SER A 231 -17.17 0.56 -3.03
CA SER A 231 -17.75 -0.14 -1.87
C SER A 231 -18.99 0.57 -1.33
N ILE A 232 -18.96 1.90 -1.21
CA ILE A 232 -20.11 2.71 -0.79
C ILE A 232 -21.25 2.68 -1.82
N GLN A 233 -20.93 2.75 -3.12
CA GLN A 233 -21.90 2.71 -4.21
C GLN A 233 -22.63 1.36 -4.27
N GLU A 234 -21.93 0.26 -3.98
CA GLU A 234 -22.48 -1.10 -3.84
C GLU A 234 -23.27 -1.31 -2.53
N GLY A 235 -23.48 -0.26 -1.73
CA GLY A 235 -24.37 -0.30 -0.57
C GLY A 235 -23.71 -0.66 0.76
N LYS A 236 -22.38 -0.84 0.81
CA LYS A 236 -21.64 -1.13 2.06
C LYS A 236 -21.44 0.15 2.90
N LYS A 237 -22.55 0.78 3.30
CA LYS A 237 -22.59 2.08 3.99
C LYS A 237 -22.52 1.98 5.51
N HIS A 238 -22.74 0.80 6.08
CA HIS A 238 -22.91 0.60 7.51
C HIS A 238 -21.68 0.03 8.24
N ASN A 239 -20.57 -0.23 7.53
CA ASN A 239 -19.30 -0.59 8.17
C ASN A 239 -18.65 0.63 8.85
N GLN A 240 -17.71 0.37 9.74
CA GLN A 240 -17.03 1.40 10.55
C GLN A 240 -16.41 2.51 9.68
N GLY A 241 -15.71 2.14 8.61
CA GLY A 241 -15.03 3.08 7.73
C GLY A 241 -15.99 3.97 6.93
N ALA A 242 -17.02 3.39 6.34
CA ALA A 242 -18.05 4.13 5.63
C ALA A 242 -18.79 5.09 6.57
N ARG A 243 -19.13 4.64 7.79
CA ARG A 243 -19.74 5.50 8.82
C ARG A 243 -18.83 6.66 9.20
N HIS A 244 -17.53 6.42 9.35
CA HIS A 244 -16.54 7.46 9.61
C HIS A 244 -16.50 8.49 8.48
N ALA A 245 -16.42 8.02 7.23
CA ALA A 245 -16.40 8.88 6.04
C ALA A 245 -17.68 9.73 5.93
N PHE A 246 -18.85 9.16 6.14
CA PHE A 246 -20.11 9.91 6.14
C PHE A 246 -20.21 10.90 7.30
N ALA A 247 -19.73 10.54 8.50
CA ALA A 247 -19.70 11.46 9.64
C ALA A 247 -18.84 12.69 9.33
N PHE A 248 -17.65 12.48 8.76
CA PHE A 248 -16.76 13.55 8.33
C PHE A 248 -17.40 14.40 7.21
N TYR A 249 -17.91 13.75 6.17
CA TYR A 249 -18.58 14.41 5.04
C TYR A 249 -19.72 15.32 5.52
N ASN A 250 -20.61 14.80 6.36
CA ASN A 250 -21.78 15.53 6.84
C ASN A 250 -21.40 16.69 7.76
N ASP A 251 -20.38 16.53 8.62
CA ASP A 251 -19.92 17.62 9.48
C ASP A 251 -19.30 18.77 8.66
N VAL A 252 -18.43 18.45 7.70
CA VAL A 252 -17.82 19.47 6.84
C VAL A 252 -18.86 20.12 5.92
N ARG A 253 -19.77 19.35 5.33
CA ARG A 253 -20.87 19.89 4.50
C ARG A 253 -21.76 20.86 5.29
N ASN A 254 -22.13 20.49 6.52
CA ASN A 254 -23.12 21.25 7.28
C ASN A 254 -22.50 22.42 8.03
N LYS A 255 -21.29 22.27 8.58
CA LYS A 255 -20.69 23.24 9.50
C LYS A 255 -19.32 23.76 9.04
N GLY A 256 -18.71 23.14 8.03
CA GLY A 256 -17.32 23.43 7.63
C GLY A 256 -16.28 23.04 8.69
N ARG A 257 -16.70 22.34 9.75
CA ARG A 257 -15.87 21.90 10.87
C ARG A 257 -16.28 20.51 11.31
N LEU A 258 -15.30 19.70 11.67
CA LEU A 258 -15.49 18.37 12.22
C LEU A 258 -15.98 18.44 13.67
N ASN A 259 -16.99 17.65 14.02
CA ASN A 259 -17.36 17.47 15.42
C ASN A 259 -16.62 16.25 16.00
N GLU A 260 -15.40 16.49 16.48
CA GLU A 260 -14.53 15.47 17.06
C GLU A 260 -15.16 14.74 18.26
N MET A 261 -16.04 15.39 19.01
CA MET A 261 -16.72 14.79 20.15
C MET A 261 -17.75 13.72 19.74
N LEU A 262 -18.50 13.98 18.67
CA LEU A 262 -19.52 13.04 18.17
C LEU A 262 -18.95 12.02 17.18
N LEU A 263 -17.76 12.25 16.63
CA LEU A 263 -17.15 11.40 15.62
C LEU A 263 -16.95 9.95 16.09
N PRO A 264 -16.41 9.65 17.30
CA PRO A 264 -16.29 8.28 17.79
C PRO A 264 -17.64 7.58 17.87
N ILE A 265 -18.67 8.26 18.39
CA ILE A 265 -20.02 7.71 18.54
C ILE A 265 -20.63 7.40 17.16
N ARG A 266 -20.48 8.31 16.19
CA ARG A 266 -20.99 8.10 14.83
C ARG A 266 -20.23 7.00 14.09
N THR A 267 -18.94 6.85 14.36
CA THR A 267 -18.06 5.84 13.75
C THR A 267 -18.30 4.44 14.34
N ASP A 268 -18.11 4.29 15.66
CA ASP A 268 -18.08 2.99 16.34
C ASP A 268 -19.44 2.59 16.93
N GLY A 269 -20.38 3.53 17.02
CA GLY A 269 -21.60 3.38 17.79
C GLY A 269 -21.41 3.70 19.27
N PHE A 270 -22.51 4.00 19.95
CA PHE A 270 -22.51 4.45 21.34
C PHE A 270 -21.89 3.40 22.29
N VAL A 271 -22.36 2.14 22.22
CA VAL A 271 -21.91 1.06 23.11
C VAL A 271 -20.41 0.79 22.99
N SER A 272 -19.90 0.63 21.76
CA SER A 272 -18.47 0.39 21.50
C SER A 272 -17.59 1.55 21.96
N THR A 273 -18.05 2.79 21.73
CA THR A 273 -17.34 4.00 22.16
C THR A 273 -17.22 4.06 23.69
N VAL A 274 -18.34 3.83 24.39
CA VAL A 274 -18.39 3.86 25.86
C VAL A 274 -17.48 2.78 26.45
N GLY A 275 -17.55 1.55 25.94
CA GLY A 275 -16.78 0.43 26.47
C GLY A 275 -15.26 0.49 26.19
N ARG A 276 -14.84 0.99 25.02
CA ARG A 276 -13.43 0.92 24.59
C ARG A 276 -12.67 2.24 24.66
N LYS A 277 -13.35 3.39 24.55
CA LYS A 277 -12.69 4.69 24.35
C LYS A 277 -12.79 5.64 25.55
N ILE A 278 -13.70 5.43 26.51
CA ILE A 278 -13.82 6.30 27.70
C ILE A 278 -12.53 6.38 28.54
N PRO A 279 -11.83 5.28 28.87
CA PRO A 279 -10.61 5.37 29.69
C PRO A 279 -9.49 6.18 29.02
N PHE A 280 -9.45 6.19 27.68
CA PHE A 280 -8.53 7.01 26.91
C PHE A 280 -9.00 8.47 26.83
N ALA A 281 -10.29 8.69 26.57
CA ALA A 281 -10.90 10.01 26.53
C ALA A 281 -10.74 10.76 27.86
N TYR A 282 -10.94 10.07 28.99
CA TYR A 282 -10.71 10.63 30.33
C TYR A 282 -9.25 11.10 30.51
N ARG A 283 -8.28 10.26 30.11
CA ARG A 283 -6.84 10.63 30.15
C ARG A 283 -6.52 11.82 29.25
N MET A 284 -7.18 11.95 28.11
CA MET A 284 -7.02 13.09 27.20
C MET A 284 -7.63 14.37 27.76
N ILE A 285 -8.83 14.29 28.36
CA ILE A 285 -9.50 15.41 29.03
C ILE A 285 -8.67 15.89 30.23
N ALA A 286 -8.19 14.97 31.06
CA ALA A 286 -7.34 15.30 32.21
C ALA A 286 -6.03 16.00 31.81
N LYS A 287 -5.53 15.74 30.60
CA LYS A 287 -4.35 16.42 30.01
C LYS A 287 -4.72 17.68 29.22
N GLY A 288 -5.97 18.13 29.24
CA GLY A 288 -6.44 19.29 28.49
C GLY A 288 -6.42 19.13 26.96
N LYS A 289 -6.28 17.90 26.45
CA LYS A 289 -6.20 17.61 25.01
C LYS A 289 -7.56 17.50 24.32
N ILE A 290 -8.63 17.33 25.09
CA ILE A 290 -10.01 17.29 24.61
C ILE A 290 -10.85 18.18 25.50
N ASN A 291 -11.64 19.06 24.89
CA ASN A 291 -12.70 19.79 25.56
C ASN A 291 -14.04 19.08 25.29
N PRO A 292 -14.65 18.43 26.29
CA PRO A 292 -15.89 17.67 26.10
C PRO A 292 -17.10 18.54 25.74
N PHE A 293 -17.01 19.86 25.94
CA PHE A 293 -18.04 20.83 25.60
C PHE A 293 -17.78 21.55 24.27
N HIS A 294 -16.73 21.15 23.52
CA HIS A 294 -16.42 21.74 22.23
C HIS A 294 -17.34 21.20 21.13
N PHE A 295 -18.45 21.89 20.92
CA PHE A 295 -19.39 21.64 19.82
C PHE A 295 -19.24 22.74 18.77
N PRO A 296 -18.49 22.51 17.67
CA PRO A 296 -18.23 23.55 16.70
C PRO A 296 -19.54 24.01 16.03
N GLY A 297 -19.70 25.33 15.96
CA GLY A 297 -20.68 26.01 15.12
C GLY A 297 -20.23 26.09 13.65
N GLU A 298 -21.06 26.71 12.81
CA GLU A 298 -20.74 26.92 11.40
C GLU A 298 -19.54 27.86 11.22
N VAL A 299 -18.73 27.62 10.19
CA VAL A 299 -17.66 28.54 9.78
C VAL A 299 -18.21 29.79 9.09
N ASN A 300 -17.50 30.90 9.23
CA ASN A 300 -17.71 32.06 8.38
C ASN A 300 -17.49 31.63 6.91
N GLY A 301 -18.47 31.88 6.05
CA GLY A 301 -18.41 31.43 4.65
C GLY A 301 -18.96 30.02 4.38
N ILE A 302 -19.77 29.46 5.29
CA ILE A 302 -20.41 28.15 5.12
C ILE A 302 -21.18 27.97 3.80
N HIS A 303 -21.76 29.05 3.25
CA HIS A 303 -22.41 29.02 1.95
C HIS A 303 -21.42 28.65 0.82
N GLY A 304 -20.20 29.16 0.87
CA GLY A 304 -19.14 28.80 -0.09
C GLY A 304 -18.78 27.32 0.02
N VAL A 305 -18.65 26.79 1.24
CA VAL A 305 -18.40 25.37 1.48
C VAL A 305 -19.54 24.52 0.90
N ARG A 306 -20.80 24.84 1.23
CA ARG A 306 -21.98 24.13 0.71
C ARG A 306 -22.05 24.18 -0.82
N ASN A 307 -21.70 25.31 -1.43
CA ASN A 307 -21.66 25.47 -2.89
C ASN A 307 -20.63 24.53 -3.53
N LEU A 308 -19.45 24.36 -2.93
CA LEU A 308 -18.44 23.41 -3.43
C LEU A 308 -18.96 21.97 -3.44
N PHE A 309 -19.66 21.56 -2.37
CA PHE A 309 -20.29 20.24 -2.32
C PHE A 309 -21.39 20.09 -3.39
N MET A 310 -22.25 21.10 -3.55
CA MET A 310 -23.32 21.10 -4.57
C MET A 310 -22.77 21.05 -6.00
N GLN A 311 -21.66 21.75 -6.28
CA GLN A 311 -21.00 21.69 -7.59
C GLN A 311 -20.48 20.28 -7.89
N ASN A 312 -19.81 19.66 -6.92
CA ASN A 312 -19.31 18.29 -7.05
C ASN A 312 -20.42 17.25 -7.22
N GLU A 313 -21.56 17.43 -6.53
CA GLU A 313 -22.75 16.57 -6.68
C GLU A 313 -23.40 16.69 -8.07
N ARG A 314 -23.27 17.85 -8.76
CA ARG A 314 -23.80 18.06 -10.13
C ARG A 314 -22.93 17.50 -11.24
N THR A 315 -21.64 17.30 -10.99
CA THR A 315 -20.67 16.77 -11.96
C THR A 315 -20.55 15.24 -11.93
N ARG A 316 -21.33 14.56 -11.08
CA ARG A 316 -21.40 13.09 -10.96
C ARG A 316 -22.68 12.57 -11.59
#